data_AF-A0A067MQM9-F1
#
_entry.id   AF-A0A067MQM9-F1
#
_cell.length_a   1.000
_cell.length_b   1.000
_cell.length_c   1.000
_cell.angle_alpha   90.00
_cell.angle_beta   90.00
_cell.angle_gamma   90.00
#
_symmetry.space_group_name_H-M   'P 1'
#
loop_
_entity.id
_entity.type
_entity.pdbx_description
1 polymer ?
#
loop_
_entity_poly.entity_id
_entity_poly.type
_entity_poly.pdbx_seq_one_letter_code
_entity_poly.pdbx_strand_id
1 'polypeptide(L)' 'PGVWVFAQRMRDAIVTTHDTILEARVKQTRQANRHHRPAPFELNNLVYLSTKNLKLPKKRAWKLVPKYIGPFRIV' A
#
# COMPACT_ATOMS: atom_id res chain seq x y z
N PRO A 1 27.76 -42.93 -8.69
CA PRO A 1 27.69 -41.96 -7.55
C PRO A 1 27.30 -40.51 -7.92
N GLY A 2 27.58 -40.01 -9.14
CA GLY A 2 27.37 -38.60 -9.49
C GLY A 2 25.92 -38.12 -9.69
N VAL A 3 25.02 -38.99 -10.15
CA VAL A 3 23.61 -38.62 -10.42
C VAL A 3 22.85 -38.24 -9.15
N TRP A 4 23.08 -38.97 -8.05
CA TRP A 4 22.48 -38.68 -6.75
C TRP A 4 22.93 -37.34 -6.18
N VAL A 5 24.21 -37.01 -6.33
CA VAL A 5 24.78 -35.71 -5.91
C VAL A 5 24.17 -34.57 -6.73
N PHE A 6 23.98 -34.77 -8.02
CA PHE A 6 23.31 -33.79 -8.89
C PHE A 6 21.85 -33.57 -8.46
N ALA A 7 21.10 -34.65 -8.25
CA ALA A 7 19.70 -34.57 -7.82
C ALA A 7 19.53 -33.93 -6.44
N GLN A 8 20.49 -34.16 -5.52
CA GLN A 8 20.50 -33.51 -4.21
C GLN A 8 20.76 -32.01 -4.35
N ARG A 9 21.78 -31.61 -5.13
CA ARG A 9 22.10 -30.20 -5.38
C ARG A 9 20.94 -29.44 -6.03
N MET A 10 20.22 -30.08 -6.96
CA MET A 10 19.03 -29.47 -7.56
C MET A 10 17.91 -29.26 -6.53
N ARG A 11 17.66 -30.24 -5.66
CA ARG A 11 16.67 -30.09 -4.58
C ARG A 11 17.05 -28.96 -3.63
N ASP A 12 18.31 -28.91 -3.21
CA ASP A 12 18.81 -27.85 -2.33
C ASP A 12 18.72 -26.46 -3.00
N ALA A 13 19.03 -26.38 -4.29
CA ALA A 13 18.90 -25.13 -5.07
C ALA A 13 17.45 -24.65 -5.14
N ILE A 14 16.47 -25.56 -5.29
CA ILE A 14 15.05 -25.19 -5.32
C ILE A 14 14.61 -24.66 -3.95
N VAL A 15 14.97 -25.34 -2.86
CA VAL A 15 14.62 -24.93 -1.50
C VAL A 15 15.20 -23.57 -1.16
N THR A 16 16.50 -23.38 -1.42
CA THR A 16 17.18 -22.09 -1.19
C THR A 16 16.58 -20.96 -2.04
N THR A 17 16.23 -21.24 -3.29
CA THR A 17 15.56 -20.25 -4.16
C THR A 17 14.19 -19.87 -3.61
N HIS A 18 13.44 -20.82 -3.06
CA HIS A 18 12.15 -20.53 -2.45
C HIS A 18 12.28 -19.63 -1.21
N ASP A 19 13.22 -19.95 -0.33
CA ASP A 19 13.45 -19.18 0.90
C ASP A 19 13.91 -17.76 0.59
N THR A 20 14.79 -17.59 -0.40
CA THR A 20 15.24 -16.26 -0.84
C THR A 20 14.11 -15.42 -1.44
N ILE A 21 13.18 -16.04 -2.18
CA ILE A 21 11.99 -15.36 -2.70
C ILE A 21 11.08 -14.90 -1.55
N LEU A 22 10.87 -15.75 -0.54
CA LEU A 22 10.07 -15.40 0.62
C LEU A 22 10.71 -14.23 1.40
N GLU A 23 12.00 -14.30 1.66
CA GLU A 23 12.74 -13.24 2.35
C GLU A 23 12.67 -11.91 1.58
N ALA A 24 12.84 -11.95 0.25
CA ALA A 24 12.71 -10.79 -0.61
C ALA A 24 11.31 -10.16 -0.54
N ARG A 25 10.25 -10.98 -0.54
CA ARG A 25 8.87 -10.49 -0.39
C ARG A 25 8.67 -9.78 0.94
N VAL A 26 9.13 -10.36 2.06
CA VAL A 26 9.02 -9.73 3.38
C VAL A 26 9.74 -8.37 3.41
N LYS A 27 10.95 -8.29 2.84
CA LYS A 27 11.70 -7.03 2.72
C LYS A 27 10.96 -5.99 1.88
N GLN A 28 10.40 -6.40 0.74
CA GLN A 28 9.60 -5.51 -0.13
C GLN A 28 8.36 -5.00 0.58
N THR A 29 7.60 -5.87 1.25
CA THR A 29 6.41 -5.48 2.02
C THR A 29 6.78 -4.50 3.13
N ARG A 30 7.86 -4.76 3.89
CA ARG A 30 8.34 -3.84 4.93
C ARG A 30 8.71 -2.48 4.37
N GLN A 31 9.41 -2.44 3.23
CA GLN A 31 9.83 -1.19 2.59
C GLN A 31 8.64 -0.42 2.01
N ALA A 32 7.70 -1.11 1.35
CA ALA A 32 6.47 -0.52 0.86
C ALA A 32 5.65 0.11 2.00
N ASN A 33 5.59 -0.58 3.15
CA ASN A 33 4.85 -0.12 4.32
C ASN A 33 5.62 0.88 5.19
N ARG A 34 6.89 1.20 4.89
CA ARG A 34 7.74 2.06 5.73
C ARG A 34 7.16 3.45 5.98
N HIS A 35 6.45 4.00 5.00
CA HIS A 35 5.81 5.32 5.08
C HIS A 35 4.30 5.25 5.25
N HIS A 36 3.73 4.04 5.32
CA HIS A 36 2.31 3.87 5.57
C HIS A 36 2.02 4.24 7.02
N ARG A 37 1.22 5.28 7.22
CA ARG A 37 0.78 5.70 8.55
C ARG A 37 -0.65 5.22 8.75
N PRO A 38 -0.98 4.61 9.90
CA PRO A 38 -2.37 4.32 10.22
C PRO A 38 -3.15 5.65 10.20
N ALA A 39 -4.30 5.65 9.56
CA ALA A 39 -5.15 6.83 9.49
C ALA A 39 -5.87 7.00 10.84
N PRO A 40 -5.69 8.12 11.57
CA PRO A 40 -6.24 8.30 12.92
C PRO A 40 -7.73 8.72 12.91
N PHE A 41 -8.51 8.19 11.98
CA PHE A 41 -9.90 8.59 11.79
C PHE A 41 -10.84 7.62 12.50
N GLU A 42 -11.70 8.16 13.35
CA GLU A 42 -12.72 7.41 14.07
C GLU A 42 -14.12 7.82 13.60
N LEU A 43 -15.09 6.95 13.88
CA LEU A 43 -16.51 7.24 13.66
C LEU A 43 -16.88 8.53 14.41
N ASN A 44 -17.68 9.39 13.77
CA ASN A 44 -18.08 10.72 14.26
C ASN A 44 -16.98 11.81 14.25
N ASN A 45 -15.75 11.53 13.80
CA ASN A 45 -14.77 12.60 13.61
C ASN A 45 -15.19 13.57 12.50
N LEU A 46 -14.90 14.84 12.72
CA LEU A 46 -15.09 15.92 11.74
C LEU A 46 -13.82 16.09 10.90
N VAL A 47 -13.90 15.77 9.61
CA VAL A 47 -12.75 15.76 8.70
C VAL A 47 -13.00 16.62 7.47
N TYR A 48 -11.95 17.31 7.03
CA TYR A 48 -11.94 18.05 5.78
C TYR A 48 -11.68 17.15 4.58
N LEU A 49 -12.52 17.25 3.54
CA LEU A 49 -12.34 16.47 2.31
C LEU A 49 -11.64 17.29 1.23
N SER A 50 -10.70 16.66 0.52
CA SER A 50 -10.02 17.30 -0.60
C SER A 50 -10.95 17.43 -1.80
N THR A 51 -10.97 18.61 -2.43
CA THR A 51 -11.80 18.89 -3.61
C THR A 51 -11.23 18.34 -4.91
N LYS A 52 -10.03 17.75 -4.91
CA LYS A 52 -9.34 17.28 -6.12
C LYS A 52 -10.17 16.28 -6.94
N ASN A 53 -10.85 15.35 -6.26
CA ASN A 53 -11.60 14.26 -6.90
C ASN A 53 -13.12 14.33 -6.62
N LEU A 54 -13.61 15.48 -6.13
CA LEU A 54 -15.03 15.65 -5.79
C LEU A 54 -15.80 16.31 -6.94
N LYS A 55 -17.04 15.86 -7.14
CA LYS A 55 -17.98 16.54 -8.04
C LYS A 55 -18.55 17.76 -7.31
N LEU A 56 -18.02 18.93 -7.63
CA LEU A 56 -18.46 20.20 -7.04
C LEU A 56 -19.68 20.74 -7.80
N PRO A 57 -20.50 21.60 -7.16
CA PRO A 57 -21.65 22.21 -7.81
C PRO A 57 -21.21 23.00 -9.06
N LYS A 58 -21.95 22.80 -10.16
CA LYS A 58 -21.59 23.24 -11.53
C LYS A 58 -21.33 24.74 -11.73
N LYS A 59 -21.70 25.59 -10.77
CA LYS A 59 -21.64 27.05 -10.89
C LYS A 59 -20.32 27.68 -10.38
N ARG A 60 -19.30 26.88 -10.03
CA ARG A 60 -18.00 27.38 -9.55
C ARG A 60 -16.87 26.91 -10.47
N ALA A 61 -16.04 27.84 -10.93
CA ALA A 61 -14.82 27.53 -11.64
C ALA A 61 -13.84 26.80 -10.70
N TRP A 62 -13.21 25.72 -11.17
CA TRP A 62 -12.25 24.92 -10.39
C TRP A 62 -11.10 25.73 -9.78
N LYS A 63 -10.70 26.83 -10.45
CA LYS A 63 -9.67 27.76 -9.98
C LYS A 63 -10.05 28.47 -8.66
N LEU A 64 -11.35 28.65 -8.39
CA LEU A 64 -11.88 29.36 -7.22
C LEU A 64 -12.40 28.41 -6.14
N VAL A 65 -12.16 27.11 -6.28
CA VAL A 65 -12.59 26.13 -5.28
C VAL A 65 -11.52 26.04 -4.19
N PRO A 66 -11.90 26.08 -2.91
CA PRO A 66 -10.96 25.81 -1.83
C PRO A 66 -10.40 24.39 -1.95
N LYS A 67 -9.14 24.18 -1.60
CA LYS A 67 -8.48 22.86 -1.68
C LYS A 67 -9.16 21.80 -0.81
N TYR A 68 -9.80 22.23 0.27
CA TYR A 68 -10.56 21.40 1.18
C TYR A 68 -11.94 22.02 1.45
N ILE A 69 -12.96 21.18 1.61
CA ILE A 69 -14.31 21.59 1.96
C ILE A 69 -14.74 20.94 3.27
N GLY A 70 -15.43 21.72 4.10
CA GLY A 70 -16.28 21.33 5.24
C GLY A 70 -15.69 20.37 6.28
N PRO A 71 -15.98 20.54 7.57
CA PRO A 71 -15.91 19.41 8.48
C PRO A 71 -17.09 18.47 8.17
N PHE A 72 -16.81 17.34 7.53
CA PHE A 72 -17.79 16.26 7.35
C PHE A 72 -17.62 15.25 8.47
N ARG A 73 -18.74 14.79 9.02
CA ARG A 73 -18.75 13.71 10.00
C ARG A 73 -18.56 12.37 9.28
N ILE A 74 -17.62 11.55 9.76
CA ILE A 74 -17.51 10.15 9.35
C ILE A 74 -18.70 9.39 9.94
N VAL A 75 -19.51 8.77 9.07
CA VAL A 75 -20.71 7.97 9.39
C VAL A 75 -20.44 6.51 9.14
#